data_AF-A0A8X6VAY1-F1
#
_entry.id   AF-A0A8X6VAY1-F1
#
_cell.length_a   1.000
_cell.length_b   1.000
_cell.length_c   1.000
_cell.angle_alpha   90.00
_cell.angle_beta   90.00
_cell.angle_gamma   90.00
#
_symmetry.space_group_name_H-M   'P 1'
#
loop_
_entity.id
_entity.type
_entity.pdbx_description
1 polymer ?
#
loop_
_entity_poly.entity_id
_entity_poly.type
_entity_poly.pdbx_seq_one_letter_code
_entity_poly.pdbx_strand_id
1 'polypeptide(L)'
;MKTAGWSTRRDAGQVDRSECAVRNCWEQWTQEGTHARKTGSGETRKTTRREDRRIVRQALVDPTVTHSTIRADVGVAIVPQTISRHLAEANLKSKGPFRALPLTPEHRQLRLQWCQARSMWNVTDWQKVVLSDESRFVLGTDDNRVRMWRRPGERYNSPHIVLRHTARTAGVGVMVWGAIAYDSRSTLIVMCGTLTGQRYVDDILQPHVGPFLNGLPGAVFQQYNACPHTARVAQDFLRHFQTLPWPAHSPDLSPVEHMWDQLKRQMPSCHSVHDLELAVQDL
;
A
#
# COMPACT_ATOMS: atom_id res chain seq x y z
N MET A 1 9.64 -54.61 -26.77
CA MET A 1 9.01 -55.32 -27.91
C MET A 1 10.00 -56.14 -28.73
N LYS A 2 10.96 -55.55 -29.47
CA LYS A 2 11.86 -56.34 -30.33
C LYS A 2 12.91 -57.20 -29.60
N THR A 3 13.34 -56.79 -28.41
CA THR A 3 14.29 -57.55 -27.57
C THR A 3 13.65 -58.71 -26.81
N ALA A 4 12.32 -58.71 -26.64
CA ALA A 4 11.56 -59.75 -25.92
C ALA A 4 10.72 -60.65 -26.84
N GLY A 5 10.62 -60.34 -28.14
CA GLY A 5 9.87 -61.13 -29.13
C GLY A 5 8.35 -61.09 -28.97
N TRP A 6 7.80 -60.11 -28.25
CA TRP A 6 6.35 -60.02 -28.00
C TRP A 6 5.62 -59.29 -29.12
N SER A 7 4.43 -59.79 -29.47
CA SER A 7 3.54 -59.13 -30.43
C SER A 7 2.76 -58.00 -29.77
N THR A 8 2.44 -56.95 -30.53
CA THR A 8 1.65 -55.80 -30.06
C THR A 8 0.30 -56.21 -29.46
N ARG A 9 -0.31 -57.30 -29.95
CA ARG A 9 -1.53 -57.91 -29.40
C ARG A 9 -1.34 -58.48 -27.99
N ARG A 10 -0.22 -59.16 -27.75
CA ARG A 10 0.09 -59.75 -26.44
C ARG A 10 0.35 -58.66 -25.41
N ASP A 11 1.08 -57.62 -25.81
CA ASP A 11 1.40 -56.48 -24.94
C ASP A 11 0.13 -55.69 -24.59
N ALA A 12 -0.73 -55.44 -25.59
CA ALA A 12 -2.05 -54.82 -25.41
C ALA A 12 -2.93 -55.57 -24.39
N GLY A 13 -2.93 -56.90 -24.45
CA GLY A 13 -3.65 -57.73 -23.48
C GLY A 13 -3.05 -57.71 -22.06
N GLN A 14 -1.73 -57.53 -21.93
CA GLN A 14 -1.08 -57.40 -20.61
C GLN A 14 -1.30 -56.04 -19.95
N VAL A 15 -1.41 -54.96 -20.75
CA VAL A 15 -1.58 -53.60 -20.23
C VAL A 15 -3.03 -53.10 -20.24
N ASP A 16 -3.99 -53.95 -20.63
CA ASP A 16 -5.41 -53.62 -20.76
C ASP A 16 -5.66 -52.33 -21.59
N ARG A 17 -5.04 -52.28 -22.78
CA ARG A 17 -5.15 -51.16 -23.73
C ARG A 17 -5.30 -51.69 -25.14
N SER A 18 -5.76 -50.84 -26.07
CA SER A 18 -5.89 -51.23 -27.47
C SER A 18 -4.53 -51.41 -28.15
N GLU A 19 -4.46 -52.35 -29.11
CA GLU A 19 -3.25 -52.56 -29.93
C GLU A 19 -2.75 -51.27 -30.60
N CYS A 20 -3.68 -50.41 -31.03
CA CYS A 20 -3.36 -49.12 -31.66
C CYS A 20 -2.68 -48.16 -30.67
N ALA A 21 -3.15 -48.09 -29.42
CA ALA A 21 -2.52 -47.24 -28.40
C ALA A 21 -1.10 -47.72 -28.05
N VAL A 22 -0.92 -49.03 -27.94
CA VAL A 22 0.38 -49.67 -27.68
C VAL A 22 1.34 -49.41 -28.83
N ARG A 23 0.89 -49.56 -30.09
CA ARG A 23 1.68 -49.25 -31.28
C ARG A 23 2.09 -47.77 -31.33
N ASN A 24 1.14 -46.85 -31.16
CA ASN A 24 1.43 -45.40 -31.23
C ASN A 24 2.41 -44.96 -30.13
N CYS A 25 2.29 -45.51 -28.93
CA CYS A 25 3.22 -45.24 -27.83
C CYS A 25 4.62 -45.79 -28.14
N TRP A 26 4.71 -46.99 -28.71
CA TRP A 26 5.97 -47.59 -29.13
C TRP A 26 6.65 -46.81 -30.27
N GLU A 27 5.88 -46.37 -31.26
CA GLU A 27 6.38 -45.51 -32.35
C GLU A 27 6.89 -44.17 -31.82
N GLN A 28 6.15 -43.53 -30.90
CA GLN A 28 6.59 -42.29 -30.25
C GLN A 28 7.89 -42.50 -29.47
N TRP A 29 7.99 -43.57 -28.70
CA TRP A 29 9.20 -43.89 -27.94
C TRP A 29 10.39 -44.20 -28.87
N THR A 30 10.16 -44.88 -29.99
CA THR A 30 11.23 -45.22 -30.96
C THR A 30 11.76 -43.98 -31.69
N GLN A 31 10.90 -42.99 -31.98
CA GLN A 31 11.28 -41.78 -32.71
C GLN A 31 11.86 -40.69 -31.78
N GLU A 32 11.28 -40.51 -30.60
CA GLU A 32 11.57 -39.36 -29.73
C GLU A 32 12.29 -39.76 -28.44
N GLY A 33 12.37 -41.05 -28.11
CA GLY A 33 12.96 -41.55 -26.86
C GLY A 33 12.13 -41.21 -25.62
N THR A 34 10.91 -40.71 -25.78
CA THR A 34 10.04 -40.28 -24.67
C THR A 34 8.71 -41.01 -24.65
N HIS A 35 8.19 -41.25 -23.45
CA HIS A 35 6.84 -41.79 -23.21
C HIS A 35 5.89 -40.70 -22.70
N ALA A 36 6.35 -39.44 -22.67
CA ALA A 36 5.57 -38.32 -22.20
C ALA A 36 4.47 -37.99 -23.21
N ARG A 37 3.25 -37.75 -22.72
CA ARG A 37 2.14 -37.33 -23.57
C ARG A 37 2.48 -35.99 -24.21
N LYS A 38 2.41 -35.90 -25.54
CA LYS A 38 2.54 -34.63 -26.26
C LYS A 38 1.47 -33.66 -25.77
N THR A 39 1.86 -32.42 -25.52
CA THR A 39 0.91 -31.35 -25.21
C THR A 39 -0.06 -31.23 -26.37
N GLY A 40 -1.36 -31.43 -26.11
CA GLY A 40 -2.39 -31.19 -27.10
C GLY A 40 -2.38 -29.73 -27.54
N SER A 41 -2.95 -29.44 -28.71
CA SER A 41 -3.01 -28.08 -29.27
C SER A 41 -3.72 -27.05 -28.37
N GLY A 42 -4.46 -27.53 -27.37
CA GLY A 42 -5.32 -26.71 -26.53
C GLY A 42 -6.52 -26.15 -27.30
N GLU A 43 -7.40 -25.47 -26.59
CA GLU A 43 -8.48 -24.70 -27.18
C GLU A 43 -7.90 -23.44 -27.86
N THR A 44 -8.36 -23.14 -29.06
CA THR A 44 -7.97 -21.93 -29.79
C THR A 44 -8.35 -20.68 -29.01
N ARG A 45 -7.40 -19.74 -28.87
CA ARG A 45 -7.64 -18.46 -28.20
C ARG A 45 -8.77 -17.70 -28.92
N LYS A 46 -9.69 -17.12 -28.13
CA LYS A 46 -10.73 -16.21 -28.65
C LYS A 46 -10.15 -14.89 -29.19
N THR A 47 -8.94 -14.54 -28.77
CA THR A 47 -8.25 -13.32 -29.15
C THR A 47 -7.15 -13.58 -30.17
N THR A 48 -6.93 -12.61 -31.05
CA THR A 48 -5.81 -12.64 -32.00
C THR A 48 -4.52 -12.12 -31.35
N ARG A 49 -3.36 -12.47 -31.92
CA ARG A 49 -2.06 -11.92 -31.48
C ARG A 49 -1.99 -10.38 -31.52
N ARG A 50 -2.84 -9.72 -32.30
CA ARG A 50 -2.91 -8.26 -32.38
C ARG A 50 -3.70 -7.69 -31.21
N GLU A 51 -4.79 -8.34 -30.82
CA GLU A 51 -5.59 -7.99 -29.64
C GLU A 51 -4.81 -8.24 -28.34
N ASP A 52 -4.12 -9.38 -28.23
CA ASP A 52 -3.27 -9.68 -27.06
C ASP A 52 -2.21 -8.57 -26.86
N ARG A 53 -1.58 -8.12 -27.96
CA ARG A 53 -0.61 -7.01 -27.93
C ARG A 53 -1.27 -5.67 -27.56
N ARG A 54 -2.51 -5.44 -27.98
CA ARG A 54 -3.27 -4.23 -27.65
C ARG A 54 -3.60 -4.18 -26.15
N ILE A 55 -4.06 -5.29 -25.58
CA ILE A 55 -4.31 -5.46 -24.13
C ILE A 55 -3.07 -5.08 -23.32
N VAL A 56 -1.93 -5.69 -23.66
CA VAL A 56 -0.67 -5.45 -22.94
C VAL A 56 -0.18 -4.02 -23.14
N ARG A 57 -0.28 -3.47 -24.36
CA ARG A 57 0.14 -2.09 -24.65
C ARG A 57 -0.63 -1.07 -23.82
N GLN A 58 -1.95 -1.22 -23.68
CA GLN A 58 -2.74 -0.30 -22.87
C GLN A 58 -2.23 -0.25 -21.42
N ALA A 59 -1.97 -1.40 -20.80
CA ALA A 59 -1.46 -1.47 -19.44
C ALA A 59 -0.01 -0.95 -19.28
N LEU A 60 0.78 -0.93 -20.36
CA LEU A 60 2.13 -0.35 -20.36
C LEU A 60 2.10 1.18 -20.55
N VAL A 61 1.14 1.69 -21.33
CA VAL A 61 0.97 3.13 -21.59
C VAL A 61 0.29 3.81 -20.41
N ASP A 62 -0.79 3.21 -19.90
CA ASP A 62 -1.49 3.64 -18.69
C ASP A 62 -1.52 2.48 -17.69
N PRO A 63 -0.60 2.46 -16.71
CA PRO A 63 -0.58 1.44 -15.66
C PRO A 63 -1.86 1.37 -14.83
N THR A 64 -2.70 2.41 -14.80
CA THR A 64 -3.94 2.45 -14.00
C THR A 64 -5.17 1.94 -14.75
N VAL A 65 -5.01 1.57 -16.03
CA VAL A 65 -6.12 1.15 -16.89
C VAL A 65 -6.92 -0.01 -16.28
N THR A 66 -8.24 0.13 -16.31
CA THR A 66 -9.16 -0.86 -15.75
C THR A 66 -9.49 -1.97 -16.76
N HIS A 67 -9.95 -3.12 -16.26
CA HIS A 67 -10.42 -4.20 -17.12
C HIS A 67 -11.58 -3.77 -18.03
N SER A 68 -12.47 -2.88 -17.57
CA SER A 68 -13.60 -2.38 -18.38
C SER A 68 -13.12 -1.49 -19.52
N THR A 69 -12.15 -0.61 -19.27
CA THR A 69 -11.53 0.22 -20.32
C THR A 69 -10.82 -0.64 -21.36
N ILE A 70 -10.01 -1.63 -20.93
CA ILE A 70 -9.35 -2.56 -21.84
C ILE A 70 -10.38 -3.31 -22.70
N ARG A 71 -11.45 -3.82 -22.08
CA ARG A 71 -12.50 -4.56 -22.79
C ARG A 71 -13.20 -3.69 -23.85
N ALA A 72 -13.54 -2.45 -23.49
CA ALA A 72 -14.18 -1.51 -24.40
C ALA A 72 -13.30 -1.19 -25.62
N ASP A 73 -11.99 -0.99 -25.41
CA ASP A 73 -11.06 -0.65 -26.50
C ASP A 73 -10.76 -1.84 -27.43
N VAL A 74 -10.64 -3.05 -26.89
CA VAL A 74 -10.38 -4.26 -27.70
C VAL A 74 -11.59 -4.62 -28.57
N GLY A 75 -12.81 -4.34 -28.11
CA GLY A 75 -14.04 -4.53 -28.88
C GLY A 75 -14.47 -6.00 -29.07
N VAL A 76 -13.82 -6.94 -28.37
CA VAL A 76 -14.15 -8.37 -28.39
C VAL A 76 -14.85 -8.75 -27.09
N ALA A 77 -15.84 -9.64 -27.17
CA ALA A 77 -16.55 -10.18 -26.01
C ALA A 77 -15.65 -11.11 -25.18
N ILE A 78 -14.76 -10.50 -24.39
CA ILE A 78 -13.85 -11.18 -23.48
C ILE A 78 -14.23 -10.96 -22.02
N VAL A 79 -14.03 -11.99 -21.20
CA VAL A 79 -14.21 -11.92 -19.75
C VAL A 79 -12.95 -11.33 -19.09
N PRO A 80 -13.07 -10.66 -17.92
CA PRO A 80 -11.92 -10.06 -17.22
C PRO A 80 -10.77 -11.02 -16.94
N GLN A 81 -11.07 -12.31 -16.67
CA GLN A 81 -10.06 -13.35 -16.46
C GLN A 81 -9.15 -13.55 -17.68
N THR A 82 -9.67 -13.38 -18.90
CA THR A 82 -8.87 -13.46 -20.12
C THR A 82 -7.86 -12.32 -20.17
N ILE A 83 -8.30 -11.09 -19.89
CA ILE A 83 -7.42 -9.91 -19.79
C ILE A 83 -6.34 -10.14 -18.72
N SER A 84 -6.73 -10.59 -17.52
CA SER A 84 -5.78 -10.89 -16.44
C SER A 84 -4.73 -11.93 -16.85
N ARG A 85 -5.12 -12.97 -17.59
CA ARG A 85 -4.20 -13.99 -18.11
C ARG A 85 -3.21 -13.42 -19.10
N HIS A 86 -3.65 -12.61 -20.06
CA HIS A 86 -2.77 -11.97 -21.03
C HIS A 86 -1.78 -11.00 -20.37
N LEU A 87 -2.23 -10.24 -19.37
CA LEU A 87 -1.35 -9.39 -18.58
C LEU A 87 -0.33 -10.22 -17.79
N ALA A 88 -0.75 -11.34 -17.19
CA ALA A 88 0.14 -12.25 -16.48
C ALA A 88 1.17 -12.93 -17.41
N GLU A 89 0.77 -13.34 -18.63
CA GLU A 89 1.67 -13.86 -19.68
C GLU A 89 2.75 -12.82 -20.06
N ALA A 90 2.43 -11.53 -19.97
CA ALA A 90 3.38 -10.43 -20.18
C ALA A 90 4.17 -10.03 -18.91
N ASN A 91 4.07 -10.82 -17.83
CA ASN A 91 4.66 -10.58 -16.51
C ASN A 91 4.19 -9.28 -15.83
N LEU A 92 2.99 -8.79 -16.17
CA LEU A 92 2.37 -7.65 -15.50
C LEU A 92 1.53 -8.14 -14.33
N LYS A 93 1.76 -7.53 -13.16
CA LYS A 93 0.99 -7.81 -11.94
C LYS A 93 0.33 -6.54 -11.45
N SER A 94 -0.92 -6.67 -11.01
CA SER A 94 -1.59 -5.61 -10.29
C SER A 94 -0.90 -5.42 -8.94
N LYS A 95 -0.39 -4.23 -8.65
CA LYS A 95 0.25 -3.85 -7.38
C LYS A 95 -0.14 -2.41 -7.01
N GLY A 96 0.03 -2.04 -5.74
CA GLY A 96 -0.13 -0.63 -5.34
C GLY A 96 0.98 0.24 -5.94
N PRO A 97 0.70 1.52 -6.27
CA PRO A 97 1.71 2.48 -6.66
C PRO A 97 2.74 2.67 -5.53
N PHE A 98 3.93 3.13 -5.89
CA PHE A 98 4.80 3.75 -4.90
C PHE A 98 4.30 5.17 -4.64
N ARG A 99 3.97 5.47 -3.38
CA ARG A 99 3.52 6.79 -2.98
C ARG A 99 4.73 7.62 -2.54
N ALA A 100 5.14 8.59 -3.35
CA ALA A 100 6.27 9.46 -3.04
C ALA A 100 5.77 10.82 -2.52
N LEU A 101 6.48 11.41 -1.56
CA LEU A 101 6.20 12.77 -1.13
C LEU A 101 6.76 13.76 -2.17
N PRO A 102 6.02 14.83 -2.52
CA PRO A 102 6.54 15.89 -3.37
C PRO A 102 7.57 16.73 -2.60
N LEU A 103 8.82 16.29 -2.58
CA LEU A 103 9.93 16.97 -1.89
C LEU A 103 10.72 17.86 -2.85
N THR A 104 10.88 19.14 -2.48
CA THR A 104 11.85 20.04 -3.10
C THR A 104 13.28 19.60 -2.76
N PRO A 105 14.31 20.04 -3.51
CA PRO A 105 15.70 19.77 -3.16
C PRO A 105 16.06 20.20 -1.73
N GLU A 106 15.54 21.34 -1.30
CA GLU A 106 15.72 21.87 0.06
C GLU A 106 15.11 20.93 1.13
N HIS A 107 13.88 20.46 0.92
CA HIS A 107 13.26 19.49 1.83
C HIS A 107 14.13 18.23 1.98
N ARG A 108 14.69 17.72 0.87
CA ARG A 108 15.55 16.53 0.91
C ARG A 108 16.82 16.78 1.71
N GLN A 109 17.45 17.93 1.52
CA GLN A 109 18.66 18.32 2.25
C GLN A 109 18.41 18.42 3.75
N LEU A 110 17.38 19.17 4.16
CA LEU A 110 17.03 19.37 5.57
C LEU A 110 16.65 18.06 6.26
N ARG A 111 15.90 17.19 5.57
CA ARG A 111 15.56 15.86 6.05
C ARG A 111 16.80 14.98 6.24
N LEU A 112 17.71 14.96 5.28
CA LEU A 112 18.94 14.18 5.36
C LEU A 112 19.81 14.66 6.53
N GLN A 113 20.00 15.97 6.67
CA GLN A 113 20.75 16.56 7.79
C GLN A 113 20.11 16.21 9.13
N TRP A 114 18.78 16.27 9.22
CA TRP A 114 18.06 15.89 10.44
C TRP A 114 18.29 14.43 10.83
N CYS A 115 18.23 13.51 9.86
CA CYS A 115 18.50 12.09 10.08
C CYS A 115 19.97 11.85 10.46
N GLN A 116 20.91 12.51 9.79
CA GLN A 116 22.35 12.39 10.07
C GLN A 116 22.67 12.86 11.50
N ALA A 117 22.12 13.99 11.93
CA ALA A 117 22.30 14.53 13.28
C ALA A 117 21.79 13.59 14.39
N ARG A 118 20.89 12.66 14.05
CA ARG A 118 20.26 11.70 14.98
C ARG A 118 20.62 10.25 14.67
N SER A 119 21.57 10.02 13.77
CA SER A 119 21.99 8.68 13.36
C SER A 119 22.61 7.87 14.49
N MET A 120 23.20 8.56 15.48
CA MET A 120 23.82 7.97 16.66
C MET A 120 22.89 7.90 17.88
N TRP A 121 21.64 8.36 17.76
CA TRP A 121 20.68 8.28 18.86
C TRP A 121 20.35 6.83 19.19
N ASN A 122 20.43 6.50 20.48
CA ASN A 122 20.12 5.17 20.97
C ASN A 122 18.66 5.08 21.44
N VAL A 123 18.25 3.90 21.90
CA VAL A 123 16.86 3.67 22.37
C VAL A 123 16.47 4.61 23.52
N THR A 124 17.39 4.93 24.43
CA THR A 124 17.10 5.83 25.57
C THR A 124 16.91 7.29 25.16
N ASP A 125 17.53 7.71 24.05
CA ASP A 125 17.27 9.04 23.49
C ASP A 125 15.87 9.10 22.87
N TRP A 126 15.51 8.07 22.09
CA TRP A 126 14.19 7.95 21.49
C TRP A 126 13.07 7.74 22.52
N GLN A 127 13.37 7.11 23.66
CA GLN A 127 12.42 6.92 24.77
C GLN A 127 11.89 8.23 25.34
N LYS A 128 12.67 9.32 25.24
CA LYS A 128 12.28 10.64 25.73
C LYS A 128 11.40 11.39 24.73
N VAL A 129 11.29 10.93 23.48
CA VAL A 129 10.56 11.66 22.44
C VAL A 129 9.07 11.37 22.55
N VAL A 130 8.28 12.42 22.65
CA VAL A 130 6.82 12.37 22.54
C VAL A 130 6.44 12.87 21.15
N LEU A 131 5.85 12.00 20.34
CA LEU A 131 5.46 12.30 18.97
C LEU A 131 3.96 12.59 18.92
N SER A 132 3.58 13.73 18.36
CA SER A 132 2.17 14.11 18.19
C SER A 132 1.82 14.37 16.73
N ASP A 133 0.56 14.13 16.38
CA ASP A 133 0.04 14.34 15.03
C ASP A 133 -1.49 14.44 15.01
N GLU A 134 -2.01 14.96 13.91
CA GLU A 134 -3.44 15.02 13.61
C GLU A 134 -3.79 14.11 12.44
N SER A 135 -4.79 13.26 12.63
CA SER A 135 -5.25 12.33 11.60
C SER A 135 -6.74 12.48 11.33
N ARG A 136 -7.11 12.50 10.04
CA ARG A 136 -8.50 12.49 9.60
C ARG A 136 -9.05 11.07 9.53
N PHE A 137 -10.18 10.85 10.20
CA PHE A 137 -11.04 9.67 10.03
C PHE A 137 -12.25 10.08 9.19
N VAL A 138 -12.59 9.29 8.16
CA VAL A 138 -13.64 9.64 7.18
C VAL A 138 -14.75 8.61 7.16
N LEU A 139 -15.97 9.06 6.90
CA LEU A 139 -17.13 8.21 6.64
C LEU A 139 -17.01 7.62 5.24
N GLY A 140 -17.14 6.31 5.14
CA GLY A 140 -16.94 5.58 3.90
C GLY A 140 -15.46 5.36 3.61
N THR A 141 -15.05 4.09 3.65
CA THR A 141 -13.75 3.69 3.15
C THR A 141 -13.80 3.71 1.62
N ASP A 142 -13.53 4.87 1.00
CA ASP A 142 -12.92 4.78 -0.32
C ASP A 142 -11.58 4.09 -0.08
N ASP A 143 -11.52 2.81 -0.44
CA ASP A 143 -10.38 1.92 -0.19
C ASP A 143 -9.08 2.54 -0.77
N ASN A 144 -9.19 3.59 -1.61
CA ASN A 144 -8.15 4.42 -2.20
C ASN A 144 -6.99 3.59 -2.78
N ARG A 145 -7.29 2.31 -3.04
CA ARG A 145 -6.42 1.27 -3.54
C ARG A 145 -6.39 1.43 -5.04
N VAL A 146 -5.81 2.53 -5.47
CA VAL A 146 -5.31 2.66 -6.84
C VAL A 146 -4.35 1.49 -7.05
N ARG A 147 -4.61 0.71 -8.11
CA ARG A 147 -3.78 -0.41 -8.52
C ARG A 147 -3.15 -0.07 -9.84
N MET A 148 -1.90 -0.48 -10.00
CA MET A 148 -1.13 -0.29 -11.21
C MET A 148 -0.60 -1.63 -11.72
N TRP A 149 -0.66 -1.81 -13.03
CA TRP A 149 0.00 -2.89 -13.73
C TRP A 149 1.49 -2.58 -13.85
N ARG A 150 2.33 -3.46 -13.29
CA ARG A 150 3.79 -3.32 -13.41
C ARG A 150 4.49 -4.67 -13.41
N ARG A 151 5.70 -4.72 -13.96
CA ARG A 151 6.58 -5.87 -13.83
C ARG A 151 7.32 -5.86 -12.50
N PRO A 152 7.86 -7.01 -12.04
CA PRO A 152 8.81 -7.04 -10.94
C PRO A 152 10.00 -6.10 -11.22
N GLY A 153 10.42 -5.32 -10.21
CA GLY A 153 11.53 -4.36 -10.33
C GLY A 153 11.13 -2.93 -10.74
N GLU A 154 10.00 -2.72 -11.39
CA GLU A 154 9.58 -1.40 -11.90
C GLU A 154 8.97 -0.48 -10.83
N ARG A 155 9.05 -0.84 -9.54
CA ARG A 155 8.34 -0.12 -8.45
C ARG A 155 8.64 1.38 -8.39
N TYR A 156 9.87 1.78 -8.69
CA TYR A 156 10.34 3.15 -8.59
C TYR A 156 10.42 3.86 -9.94
N ASN A 157 9.87 3.27 -11.00
CA ASN A 157 9.83 3.92 -12.31
C ASN A 157 8.78 5.04 -12.27
N SER A 158 9.04 6.14 -12.97
CA SER A 158 8.17 7.31 -13.03
C SER A 158 6.67 7.02 -13.21
N PRO A 159 6.22 6.11 -14.12
CA PRO A 159 4.79 5.85 -14.30
C PRO A 159 4.14 5.07 -13.14
N HIS A 160 4.94 4.51 -12.22
CA HIS A 160 4.46 3.76 -11.05
C HIS A 160 4.58 4.54 -9.74
N ILE A 161 5.03 5.80 -9.83
CA ILE A 161 5.09 6.73 -8.70
C ILE A 161 3.84 7.60 -8.73
N VAL A 162 3.07 7.57 -7.65
CA VAL A 162 2.01 8.53 -7.39
C VAL A 162 2.53 9.50 -6.36
N LEU A 163 2.48 10.80 -6.65
CA LEU A 163 2.77 11.80 -5.64
C LEU A 163 1.66 11.77 -4.60
N ARG A 164 2.02 11.41 -3.36
CA ARG A 164 1.15 11.57 -2.20
C ARG A 164 1.09 13.05 -1.92
N HIS A 165 0.08 13.71 -2.50
CA HIS A 165 -0.33 15.00 -1.98
C HIS A 165 -0.80 14.76 -0.54
N THR A 166 -0.26 15.53 0.41
CA THR A 166 -0.79 15.64 1.78
C THR A 166 -2.17 16.32 1.82
N ALA A 167 -2.82 16.47 0.67
CA ALA A 167 -4.14 17.07 0.55
C ALA A 167 -5.17 16.26 1.33
N ARG A 168 -6.04 17.00 2.02
CA ARG A 168 -7.17 16.55 2.82
C ARG A 168 -7.85 15.34 2.17
N THR A 169 -7.99 14.25 2.91
CA THR A 169 -8.88 13.16 2.52
C THR A 169 -10.26 13.77 2.24
N ALA A 170 -10.68 13.73 0.98
CA ALA A 170 -12.02 14.14 0.59
C ALA A 170 -13.02 13.22 1.30
N GLY A 171 -14.02 13.79 1.97
CA GLY A 171 -15.00 13.04 2.74
C GLY A 171 -15.42 13.77 4.01
N VAL A 172 -16.68 13.55 4.41
CA VAL A 172 -17.20 13.98 5.70
C VAL A 172 -16.54 13.12 6.79
N GLY A 173 -16.03 13.74 7.84
CA GLY A 173 -15.19 13.03 8.80
C GLY A 173 -14.60 13.95 9.86
N VAL A 174 -14.01 13.33 10.88
CA VAL A 174 -13.48 13.98 12.08
C VAL A 174 -11.97 14.10 12.00
N MET A 175 -11.43 15.19 12.53
CA MET A 175 -10.00 15.34 12.76
C MET A 175 -9.72 14.91 14.20
N VAL A 176 -8.71 14.07 14.40
CA VAL A 176 -8.35 13.54 15.72
C VAL A 176 -6.90 13.89 15.97
N TRP A 177 -6.62 14.47 17.13
CA TRP A 177 -5.27 14.67 17.64
C TRP A 177 -4.89 13.54 18.58
N GLY A 178 -3.63 13.12 18.54
CA GLY A 178 -3.08 12.18 19.51
C GLY A 178 -1.56 12.29 19.60
N ALA A 179 -1.01 11.81 20.71
CA ALA A 179 0.42 11.72 20.95
C ALA A 179 0.80 10.37 21.55
N ILE A 180 2.02 9.96 21.25
CA ILE A 180 2.61 8.70 21.71
C ILE A 180 3.97 8.98 22.33
N ALA A 181 4.25 8.29 23.42
CA ALA A 181 5.58 8.15 24.02
C ALA A 181 5.99 6.68 23.93
N TYR A 182 7.15 6.33 24.47
CA TYR A 182 7.65 4.96 24.38
C TYR A 182 6.79 3.92 25.13
N ASP A 183 6.28 4.27 26.31
CA ASP A 183 5.53 3.38 27.22
C ASP A 183 4.11 3.89 27.53
N SER A 184 3.70 4.98 26.89
CA SER A 184 2.42 5.65 27.16
C SER A 184 1.88 6.35 25.92
N ARG A 185 0.60 6.73 25.99
CA ARG A 185 -0.09 7.50 24.95
C ARG A 185 -0.95 8.58 25.57
N SER A 186 -1.24 9.63 24.81
CA SER A 186 -2.28 10.58 25.17
C SER A 186 -3.67 9.97 24.98
N THR A 187 -4.68 10.63 25.54
CA THR A 187 -6.05 10.47 25.06
C THR A 187 -6.16 10.98 23.62
N LEU A 188 -7.11 10.42 22.86
CA LEU A 188 -7.47 10.90 21.53
C LEU A 188 -8.43 12.08 21.67
N ILE A 189 -8.13 13.19 20.98
CA ILE A 189 -8.93 14.41 21.05
C ILE A 189 -9.59 14.64 19.70
N VAL A 190 -10.92 14.58 19.68
CA VAL A 190 -11.70 14.92 18.50
C VAL A 190 -11.76 16.44 18.35
N MET A 191 -11.22 16.94 17.23
CA MET A 191 -11.21 18.36 16.92
C MET A 191 -12.41 18.72 16.03
N CYS A 192 -13.27 19.59 16.55
CA CYS A 192 -14.40 20.13 15.80
C CYS A 192 -14.01 21.41 15.07
N GLY A 193 -14.17 21.46 13.75
CA GLY A 193 -13.94 22.66 12.94
C GLY A 193 -12.46 22.94 12.64
N THR A 194 -12.17 24.19 12.24
CA THR A 194 -10.80 24.62 11.87
C THR A 194 -9.95 24.86 13.11
N LEU A 195 -8.77 24.24 13.16
CA LEU A 195 -7.77 24.45 14.21
C LEU A 195 -7.04 25.78 13.94
N THR A 196 -7.20 26.75 14.83
CA THR A 196 -6.40 27.99 14.86
C THR A 196 -5.29 27.86 15.90
N GLY A 197 -4.29 28.75 15.88
CA GLY A 197 -3.23 28.72 16.88
C GLY A 197 -3.75 28.87 18.32
N GLN A 198 -4.75 29.73 18.55
CA GLN A 198 -5.36 29.90 19.86
C GLN A 198 -6.12 28.65 20.30
N ARG A 199 -6.94 28.07 19.42
CA ARG A 199 -7.64 26.81 19.71
C ARG A 199 -6.68 25.65 19.93
N TYR A 200 -5.54 25.63 19.25
CA TYR A 200 -4.51 24.64 19.52
C TYR A 200 -3.99 24.75 20.95
N VAL A 201 -3.83 25.96 21.47
CA VAL A 201 -3.45 26.17 22.88
C VAL A 201 -4.57 25.73 23.82
N ASP A 202 -5.78 26.24 23.60
CA ASP A 202 -6.91 26.09 24.54
C ASP A 202 -7.50 24.67 24.53
N ASP A 203 -7.62 24.05 23.35
CA ASP A 203 -8.27 22.75 23.18
C ASP A 203 -7.29 21.57 23.29
N ILE A 204 -5.97 21.79 23.06
CA ILE A 204 -4.98 20.69 23.00
C ILE A 204 -3.79 20.92 23.95
N LEU A 205 -3.05 22.02 23.80
CA LEU A 205 -1.77 22.15 24.49
C LEU A 205 -1.93 22.27 26.00
N GLN A 206 -2.77 23.19 26.46
CA GLN A 206 -2.98 23.44 27.89
C GLN A 206 -3.70 22.28 28.61
N PRO A 207 -4.83 21.74 28.11
CA PRO A 207 -5.56 20.69 28.82
C PRO A 207 -4.92 19.30 28.70
N HIS A 208 -4.17 19.02 27.63
CA HIS A 208 -3.71 17.65 27.34
C HIS A 208 -2.20 17.52 27.22
N VAL A 209 -1.53 18.32 26.38
CA VAL A 209 -0.08 18.18 26.17
C VAL A 209 0.71 18.58 27.42
N GLY A 210 0.38 19.71 28.05
CA GLY A 210 1.06 20.21 29.24
C GLY A 210 1.05 19.17 30.38
N PRO A 211 -0.13 18.69 30.82
CA PRO A 211 -0.22 17.64 31.84
C PRO A 211 0.49 16.35 31.44
N PHE A 212 0.39 15.92 30.17
CA PHE A 212 1.03 14.71 29.69
C PHE A 212 2.56 14.81 29.74
N LEU A 213 3.14 15.92 29.28
CA LEU A 213 4.58 16.16 29.33
C LEU A 213 5.10 16.37 30.76
N ASN A 214 4.33 17.01 31.63
CA ASN A 214 4.68 17.15 33.05
C ASN A 214 4.77 15.80 33.77
N GLY A 215 3.99 14.81 33.32
CA GLY A 215 4.08 13.42 33.78
C GLY A 215 5.30 12.65 33.26
N LEU A 216 6.04 13.20 32.29
CA LEU A 216 7.17 12.56 31.63
C LEU A 216 8.45 13.42 31.78
N PRO A 217 9.17 13.32 32.90
CA PRO A 217 10.36 14.13 33.16
C PRO A 217 11.44 13.96 32.07
N GLY A 218 11.89 15.08 31.51
CA GLY A 218 12.92 15.09 30.46
C GLY A 218 12.40 14.72 29.07
N ALA A 219 11.08 14.67 28.87
CA ALA A 219 10.47 14.45 27.57
C ALA A 219 10.77 15.59 26.58
N VAL A 220 10.94 15.22 25.31
CA VAL A 220 11.12 16.12 24.19
C VAL A 220 9.90 15.99 23.28
N PHE A 221 9.13 17.07 23.17
CA PHE A 221 7.90 17.11 22.41
C PHE A 221 8.16 17.36 20.93
N GLN A 222 7.57 16.53 20.08
CA GLN A 222 7.61 16.66 18.62
C GLN A 222 6.21 16.96 18.10
N GLN A 223 6.14 17.97 17.23
CA GLN A 223 4.96 18.32 16.45
C GLN A 223 5.38 18.72 15.03
N TYR A 224 4.42 18.75 14.10
CA TYR A 224 4.65 19.27 12.74
C TYR A 224 4.64 20.79 12.69
N ASN A 225 5.18 21.36 11.61
CA ASN A 225 5.24 22.81 11.39
C ASN A 225 3.98 23.35 10.68
N ALA A 226 2.79 22.86 11.06
CA ALA A 226 1.54 23.39 10.54
C ALA A 226 1.30 24.81 11.08
N CYS A 227 0.55 25.65 10.35
CA CYS A 227 0.33 27.06 10.72
C CYS A 227 -0.15 27.26 12.18
N PRO A 228 -1.08 26.44 12.74
CA PRO A 228 -1.48 26.56 14.15
C PRO A 228 -0.33 26.29 15.12
N HIS A 229 0.58 25.38 14.78
CA HIS A 229 1.68 24.95 15.64
C HIS A 229 2.81 25.97 15.65
N THR A 230 3.01 26.67 14.53
CA THR A 230 4.00 27.76 14.40
C THR A 230 3.45 29.12 14.84
N ALA A 231 2.17 29.20 15.24
CA ALA A 231 1.58 30.42 15.74
C ALA A 231 2.29 30.86 17.03
N ARG A 232 2.45 32.18 17.20
CA ARG A 232 3.16 32.76 18.35
C ARG A 232 2.61 32.24 19.69
N VAL A 233 1.29 32.18 19.85
CA VAL A 233 0.63 31.69 21.07
C VAL A 233 0.99 30.23 21.39
N ALA A 234 1.07 29.36 20.38
CA ALA A 234 1.46 27.97 20.55
C ALA A 234 2.94 27.83 20.88
N GLN A 235 3.80 28.59 20.19
CA GLN A 235 5.23 28.63 20.46
C GLN A 235 5.51 29.16 21.88
N ASP A 236 4.82 30.21 22.32
CA ASP A 236 4.97 30.81 23.65
C ASP A 236 4.61 29.81 24.76
N PHE A 237 3.55 28.99 24.58
CA PHE A 237 3.23 27.89 25.48
C PHE A 237 4.36 26.86 25.54
N LEU A 238 4.86 26.42 24.38
CA LEU A 238 5.86 25.38 24.26
C LEU A 238 7.27 25.78 24.71
N ARG A 239 7.55 27.07 24.96
CA ARG A 239 8.85 27.53 25.51
C ARG A 239 9.20 26.89 26.85
N HIS A 240 8.21 26.42 27.59
CA HIS A 240 8.39 25.76 28.88
C HIS A 240 8.78 24.28 28.74
N PHE A 241 8.74 23.73 27.53
CA PHE A 241 9.03 22.33 27.23
C PHE A 241 10.21 22.20 26.25
N GLN A 242 10.90 21.07 26.29
CA GLN A 242 11.87 20.76 25.25
C GLN A 242 11.12 20.34 23.99
N THR A 243 11.46 20.95 22.86
CA THR A 243 10.86 20.61 21.56
C THR A 243 11.89 20.01 20.63
N LEU A 244 11.47 19.03 19.84
CA LEU A 244 12.28 18.40 18.82
C LEU A 244 12.09 19.16 17.50
N PRO A 245 13.12 19.82 16.94
CA PRO A 245 13.02 20.39 15.61
C PRO A 245 12.61 19.30 14.62
N TRP A 246 11.63 19.55 13.76
CA TRP A 246 11.12 18.56 12.82
C TRP A 246 11.24 19.05 11.37
N PRO A 247 11.77 18.22 10.44
CA PRO A 247 11.92 18.63 9.05
C PRO A 247 10.56 18.61 8.34
N ALA A 248 10.30 19.62 7.52
CA ALA A 248 9.06 19.73 6.76
C ALA A 248 8.79 18.51 5.87
N HIS A 249 7.52 18.19 5.66
CA HIS A 249 7.06 17.06 4.83
C HIS A 249 7.72 15.72 5.19
N SER A 250 7.72 15.34 6.47
CA SER A 250 8.39 14.11 6.95
C SER A 250 7.47 13.14 7.72
N PRO A 251 6.29 12.78 7.19
CA PRO A 251 5.41 11.81 7.85
C PRO A 251 6.05 10.42 7.99
N ASP A 252 6.94 10.06 7.08
CA ASP A 252 7.66 8.78 7.10
C ASP A 252 8.72 8.67 8.21
N LEU A 253 9.07 9.79 8.86
CA LEU A 253 9.98 9.80 10.01
C LEU A 253 9.23 9.64 11.35
N SER A 254 7.89 9.69 11.36
CA SER A 254 7.09 9.60 12.59
C SER A 254 6.34 8.26 12.68
N PRO A 255 6.59 7.42 13.69
CA PRO A 255 5.84 6.17 13.89
C PRO A 255 4.34 6.37 14.20
N VAL A 256 3.90 7.57 14.58
CA VAL A 256 2.47 7.85 14.86
C VAL A 256 1.58 7.60 13.63
N GLU A 257 2.11 7.79 12.42
CA GLU A 257 1.42 7.52 11.16
C GLU A 257 1.08 6.03 10.99
N HIS A 258 1.95 5.13 11.48
CA HIS A 258 1.66 3.69 11.50
C HIS A 258 0.55 3.35 12.49
N MET A 259 0.51 4.03 13.64
CA MET A 259 -0.57 3.85 14.61
C MET A 259 -1.90 4.36 14.05
N TRP A 260 -1.91 5.50 13.35
CA TRP A 260 -3.10 5.97 12.65
C TRP A 260 -3.61 4.99 11.60
N ASP A 261 -2.73 4.38 10.80
CA ASP A 261 -3.13 3.34 9.84
C ASP A 261 -3.72 2.12 10.54
N GLN A 262 -3.15 1.68 11.65
CA GLN A 262 -3.68 0.56 12.44
C GLN A 262 -5.06 0.88 13.03
N LEU A 263 -5.21 2.05 13.68
CA LEU A 263 -6.48 2.48 14.27
C LEU A 263 -7.57 2.56 13.20
N LYS A 264 -7.30 3.19 12.05
CA LYS A 264 -8.26 3.30 10.94
C LYS A 264 -8.72 1.95 10.40
N ARG A 265 -7.86 0.91 10.44
CA ARG A 265 -8.23 -0.45 10.00
C ARG A 265 -9.08 -1.20 11.01
N GLN A 266 -8.97 -0.84 12.29
CA GLN A 266 -9.76 -1.43 13.37
C GLN A 266 -11.11 -0.75 13.54
N MET A 267 -11.28 0.47 13.01
CA MET A 267 -12.53 1.20 13.08
C MET A 267 -13.69 0.45 12.43
N PRO A 268 -14.85 0.38 13.09
CA PRO A 268 -16.06 -0.15 12.48
C PRO A 268 -16.54 0.77 11.35
N SER A 269 -17.38 0.24 10.48
CA SER A 269 -18.08 1.04 9.48
C SER A 269 -19.05 1.99 10.19
N CYS A 270 -18.74 3.29 10.21
CA CYS A 270 -19.63 4.32 10.73
C CYS A 270 -20.51 4.91 9.62
N HIS A 271 -21.77 5.15 9.93
CA HIS A 271 -22.75 5.73 9.00
C HIS A 271 -23.05 7.21 9.28
N SER A 272 -22.62 7.73 10.43
CA SER A 272 -22.72 9.14 10.79
C SER A 272 -21.42 9.65 11.43
N VAL A 273 -21.23 10.97 11.40
CA VAL A 273 -20.07 11.62 12.05
C VAL A 273 -20.11 11.36 13.54
N HIS A 274 -21.29 11.39 14.15
CA HIS A 274 -21.46 11.15 15.58
C HIS A 274 -21.01 9.75 15.99
N ASP A 275 -21.39 8.72 15.23
CA ASP A 275 -20.93 7.34 15.50
C ASP A 275 -19.41 7.22 15.36
N LEU A 276 -18.82 7.99 14.43
CA LEU A 276 -17.38 8.03 14.23
C LEU A 276 -16.65 8.73 15.38
N GLU A 277 -17.23 9.79 15.94
CA GLU A 277 -16.70 10.48 17.13
C GLU A 277 -16.68 9.53 18.35
N LEU A 278 -17.79 8.84 18.60
CA LEU A 278 -17.90 7.85 19.68
C LEU A 278 -16.92 6.71 19.49
N ALA A 279 -16.87 6.12 18.30
CA ALA A 279 -15.96 5.01 18.02
C ALA A 279 -14.48 5.39 18.14
N VAL A 280 -14.11 6.65 17.88
CA VAL A 280 -12.73 7.14 18.12
C VAL A 280 -12.46 7.32 19.62
N GLN A 281 -13.42 7.78 20.40
CA GLN A 281 -13.27 7.98 21.85
C GLN A 281 -13.13 6.65 22.60
N ASP A 282 -13.66 5.55 22.05
CA ASP A 282 -13.59 4.21 22.61
C ASP A 282 -12.24 3.47 22.35
N LEU A 283 -11.26 4.11 21.68
CA LEU A 283 -9.92 3.55 21.37
C LEU A 283 -8.87 3.85 22.46
#